data_AF-A0A968KKE2-F1
#
_entry.id   AF-A0A968KKE2-F1
#
_cell.length_a   1.000
_cell.length_b   1.000
_cell.length_c   1.000
_cell.angle_alpha   90.00
_cell.angle_beta   90.00
_cell.angle_gamma   90.00
#
_symmetry.space_group_name_H-M   'P 1'
#
loop_
_entity.id
_entity.type
_entity.pdbx_description
1 polymer ?
#
loop_
_entity_poly.entity_id
_entity_poly.type
_entity_poly.pdbx_seq_one_letter_code
_entity_poly.pdbx_strand_id
1 'polypeptide(L)'
;AARFHTAELKSTFYRLPRERTLVGWRDTVPAGFIFSVKASRYITHLKKLKDPKQSVPPLLERVQVLEDKLGPVLFQLPPRWSANQERLAEPPQGGFLLLAARQR
;
A
#
# COMPACT_ATOMS: atom_id res chain seq x y z
N ALA A 1 8.52 3.30 -17.75
CA ALA A 1 7.27 2.59 -18.08
C ALA A 1 7.24 1.96 -19.48
N ALA A 2 8.32 1.99 -20.27
CA ALA A 2 8.31 1.49 -21.65
C ALA A 2 8.29 -0.06 -21.81
N ARG A 3 8.37 -0.82 -20.71
CA ARG A 3 8.52 -2.28 -20.74
C ARG A 3 7.60 -3.06 -19.81
N PHE A 4 6.93 -2.37 -18.88
CA PHE A 4 5.98 -2.96 -17.93
C PHE A 4 4.77 -2.03 -17.80
N HIS A 5 3.60 -2.61 -17.53
CA HIS A 5 2.34 -1.89 -17.32
C HIS A 5 2.05 -1.58 -15.84
N THR A 6 2.90 -2.09 -14.94
CA THR A 6 2.73 -1.89 -13.50
C THR A 6 4.06 -1.83 -12.77
N ALA A 7 4.08 -1.19 -11.61
CA ALA A 7 5.21 -1.18 -10.68
C ALA A 7 4.74 -1.18 -9.23
N GLU A 8 5.46 -1.90 -8.36
CA GLU A 8 5.25 -1.85 -6.91
C GLU A 8 6.07 -0.73 -6.27
N LEU A 9 5.38 0.20 -5.61
CA LEU A 9 5.99 1.20 -4.76
C LEU A 9 6.42 0.56 -3.44
N LYS A 10 7.73 0.28 -3.32
CA LYS A 10 8.37 -0.26 -2.11
C LYS A 10 8.90 0.82 -1.16
N SER A 11 9.10 2.05 -1.64
CA SER A 11 9.60 3.16 -0.82
C SER A 11 8.67 3.47 0.37
N THR A 12 7.36 3.35 0.16
CA THR A 12 6.28 3.46 1.16
C THR A 12 6.46 2.52 2.35
N PHE A 13 7.17 1.40 2.17
CA PHE A 13 7.49 0.49 3.26
C PHE A 13 8.36 1.15 4.34
N TYR A 14 9.31 2.00 3.95
CA TYR A 14 10.23 2.64 4.87
C TYR A 14 9.81 4.06 5.24
N ARG A 15 9.27 4.81 4.29
CA ARG A 15 8.89 6.22 4.45
C ARG A 15 7.70 6.54 3.56
N LEU A 16 6.77 7.33 4.08
CA LEU A 16 5.67 7.84 3.27
C LEU A 16 6.20 8.87 2.26
N PRO A 17 6.08 8.66 0.93
CA PRO A 17 6.55 9.60 -0.07
C PRO A 17 5.84 10.96 0.08
N ARG A 18 6.54 12.03 -0.31
CA ARG A 18 5.92 13.34 -0.43
C ARG A 18 4.87 13.30 -1.54
N GLU A 19 3.78 14.04 -1.36
CA GLU A 19 2.71 14.14 -2.33
C GLU A 19 3.20 14.54 -3.73
N ARG A 20 4.02 15.60 -3.83
CA ARG A 20 4.64 16.05 -5.08
C ARG A 20 5.41 14.94 -5.81
N THR A 21 6.01 13.99 -5.08
CA THR A 21 6.70 12.85 -5.68
C THR A 21 5.70 11.88 -6.32
N LEU A 22 4.57 11.62 -5.65
CA LEU A 22 3.51 10.75 -6.19
C LEU A 22 2.85 11.36 -7.41
N VAL A 23 2.55 12.67 -7.37
CA VAL A 23 2.05 13.42 -8.55
C VAL A 23 3.02 13.27 -9.71
N GLY A 24 4.31 13.53 -9.48
CA GLY A 24 5.32 13.39 -10.53
C GLY A 24 5.37 11.97 -11.13
N TRP A 25 5.23 10.93 -10.31
CA TRP A 25 5.17 9.55 -10.81
C TRP A 25 3.90 9.26 -11.61
N ARG A 26 2.73 9.69 -11.14
CA ARG A 26 1.45 9.55 -11.85
C ARG A 26 1.51 10.17 -13.25
N ASP A 27 2.04 11.39 -13.31
CA ASP A 27 2.06 12.19 -14.54
C ASP A 27 3.11 11.69 -15.56
N THR A 28 4.15 10.98 -15.10
CA THR A 28 5.23 10.46 -15.97
C THR A 28 4.89 9.12 -16.63
N VAL A 29 3.97 8.33 -16.07
CA VAL A 29 3.60 7.01 -16.63
C VAL A 29 2.46 7.14 -17.64
N PRO A 30 2.38 6.25 -18.66
CA PRO A 30 1.29 6.30 -19.64
C PRO A 30 -0.08 6.04 -18.99
N ALA A 31 -1.14 6.31 -19.75
CA ALA A 31 -2.50 5.93 -19.37
C ALA A 31 -2.60 4.41 -19.17
N GLY A 32 -3.42 3.98 -18.20
CA GLY A 32 -3.59 2.55 -17.86
C GLY A 32 -2.42 1.90 -17.13
N PHE A 33 -1.36 2.64 -16.80
CA PHE A 33 -0.30 2.14 -15.92
C PHE A 33 -0.79 2.08 -14.48
N ILE A 34 -0.57 0.96 -13.80
CA ILE A 34 -1.06 0.73 -12.43
C ILE A 34 0.09 0.62 -11.43
N PHE A 35 0.02 1.35 -10.33
CA PHE A 35 0.94 1.22 -9.20
C PHE A 35 0.33 0.34 -8.10
N SER A 36 1.02 -0.73 -7.71
CA SER A 36 0.73 -1.37 -6.42
C SER A 36 1.51 -0.67 -5.31
N VAL A 37 0.94 -0.58 -4.12
CA VAL A 37 1.56 0.12 -2.98
C VAL A 37 1.87 -0.87 -1.89
N LYS A 38 3.12 -0.93 -1.43
CA LYS A 38 3.47 -1.72 -0.26
C LYS A 38 3.20 -0.91 1.01
N ALA A 39 2.36 -1.44 1.90
CA ALA A 39 2.03 -0.78 3.15
C ALA A 39 3.28 -0.55 4.02
N SER A 40 3.26 0.52 4.82
CA SER A 40 4.39 0.90 5.66
C SER A 40 4.77 -0.21 6.66
N ARG A 41 6.07 -0.41 6.86
CA ARG A 41 6.63 -1.24 7.94
C ARG A 41 6.09 -0.82 9.30
N TYR A 42 5.80 0.47 9.49
CA TYR A 42 5.16 0.97 10.70
C TYR A 42 3.84 0.24 10.98
N ILE A 43 3.01 0.06 9.96
CA ILE A 43 1.69 -0.57 10.08
C ILE A 43 1.83 -2.08 10.34
N THR A 44 2.62 -2.78 9.53
CA THR A 44 2.66 -4.26 9.56
C THR A 44 3.65 -4.85 10.57
N HIS A 45 4.81 -4.22 10.79
CA HIS A 45 5.87 -4.77 11.64
C HIS A 45 5.94 -4.15 13.02
N LEU A 46 5.76 -2.82 13.12
CA LEU A 46 5.85 -2.11 14.41
C LEU A 46 4.50 -2.15 15.13
N LYS A 47 3.45 -1.58 14.53
CA LYS A 47 2.09 -1.58 15.08
C LYS A 47 1.42 -2.92 14.94
N LYS A 48 1.90 -3.83 14.07
CA LYS A 48 1.40 -5.21 14.03
C LYS A 48 -0.11 -5.26 13.75
N LEU A 49 -0.58 -4.36 12.89
CA LEU A 49 -2.01 -4.13 12.62
C LEU A 49 -2.87 -3.85 13.87
N LYS A 50 -2.25 -3.44 14.98
CA LYS A 50 -2.99 -2.93 16.14
C LYS A 50 -3.45 -1.53 15.81
N ASP A 51 -4.77 -1.32 15.92
CA ASP A 51 -5.44 -0.06 15.61
C ASP A 51 -5.21 0.41 14.16
N PRO A 52 -5.75 -0.35 13.17
CA PRO A 52 -5.65 0.03 11.77
C PRO A 52 -6.43 1.32 11.47
N LYS A 53 -7.45 1.66 12.27
CA LYS A 53 -8.28 2.86 12.10
C LYS A 53 -7.46 4.15 12.21
N GLN A 54 -6.39 4.17 12.99
CA GLN A 54 -5.49 5.31 13.07
C GLN A 54 -4.29 5.21 12.12
N SER A 55 -3.74 4.00 11.96
CA SER A 55 -2.43 3.83 11.29
C SER A 55 -2.52 3.68 9.77
N VAL A 56 -3.67 3.27 9.23
CA VAL A 56 -3.87 3.05 7.79
C VAL A 56 -4.28 4.32 7.02
N PRO A 57 -5.21 5.16 7.50
CA PRO A 57 -5.69 6.32 6.73
C PRO A 57 -4.59 7.25 6.22
N PRO A 58 -3.54 7.61 7.00
CA PRO A 58 -2.48 8.49 6.49
C PRO A 58 -1.73 7.95 5.27
N LEU A 59 -1.61 6.61 5.15
CA LEU A 59 -1.05 5.99 3.96
C LEU A 59 -2.03 6.07 2.80
N LEU A 60 -3.30 5.69 3.02
CA LEU A 60 -4.33 5.65 1.98
C LEU A 60 -4.60 7.04 1.39
N GLU A 61 -4.81 8.04 2.25
CA GLU A 61 -4.99 9.44 1.86
C GLU A 61 -3.83 9.94 0.98
N ARG A 62 -2.59 9.58 1.34
CA ARG A 62 -1.42 9.98 0.56
C ARG A 62 -1.38 9.33 -0.82
N VAL A 63 -1.71 8.04 -0.92
CA VAL A 63 -1.59 7.32 -2.19
C VAL A 63 -2.80 7.51 -3.11
N GLN A 64 -3.93 7.99 -2.60
CA GLN A 64 -5.09 8.39 -3.40
C GLN A 64 -4.76 9.40 -4.50
N VAL A 65 -3.68 10.18 -4.33
CA VAL A 65 -3.12 11.10 -5.33
C VAL A 65 -2.76 10.40 -6.65
N LEU A 66 -2.54 9.08 -6.64
CA LEU A 66 -2.29 8.28 -7.84
C LEU A 66 -3.57 8.03 -8.68
N GLU A 67 -4.76 8.33 -8.15
CA GLU A 67 -6.05 8.31 -8.84
C GLU A 67 -6.32 6.98 -9.60
N ASP A 68 -6.61 7.06 -10.90
CA ASP A 68 -6.88 5.92 -11.79
C ASP A 68 -5.69 4.95 -11.91
N LYS A 69 -4.50 5.40 -11.51
CA LYS A 69 -3.26 4.61 -11.49
C LYS A 69 -3.00 3.93 -10.16
N LEU A 70 -3.85 4.13 -9.15
CA LEU A 70 -3.75 3.42 -7.88
C LEU A 70 -4.33 2.01 -8.00
N GLY A 71 -3.46 1.02 -7.90
CA GLY A 71 -3.82 -0.39 -7.80
C GLY A 71 -3.90 -0.89 -6.36
N PRO A 72 -3.62 -2.19 -6.12
CA PRO A 72 -3.79 -2.79 -4.80
C PRO A 72 -2.77 -2.27 -3.78
N VAL A 73 -3.18 -2.27 -2.52
CA VAL A 73 -2.29 -2.00 -1.38
C VAL A 73 -1.92 -3.32 -0.71
N LEU A 74 -0.64 -3.68 -0.78
CA LEU A 74 -0.07 -4.91 -0.23
C LEU A 74 0.29 -4.73 1.24
N PHE A 75 -0.40 -5.45 2.11
CA PHE A 75 -0.09 -5.58 3.53
C PHE A 75 0.74 -6.85 3.78
N GLN A 76 2.05 -6.71 3.63
CA GLN A 76 2.96 -7.83 3.85
C GLN A 76 3.29 -7.99 5.34
N LEU A 77 3.00 -9.17 5.89
CA LEU A 77 3.20 -9.49 7.31
C LEU A 77 4.60 -10.05 7.59
N PRO A 78 5.14 -9.86 8.82
CA PRO A 78 6.41 -10.45 9.22
C PRO A 78 6.42 -11.99 9.07
N PRO A 79 7.56 -12.64 8.76
CA PRO A 79 7.62 -14.07 8.48
C PRO A 79 7.21 -14.97 9.67
N ARG A 80 7.51 -14.50 10.90
CA ARG A 80 7.17 -15.19 12.15
C ARG A 80 5.74 -14.97 12.62
N TRP A 81 4.92 -14.25 11.85
CA TRP A 81 3.51 -14.08 12.16
C TRP A 81 2.69 -15.23 11.61
N SER A 82 1.95 -15.90 12.51
CA SER A 82 0.81 -16.72 12.12
C SER A 82 -0.28 -15.81 11.57
N ALA A 83 -0.94 -16.21 10.49
CA ALA A 83 -2.08 -15.47 9.97
C ALA A 83 -3.16 -15.36 11.07
N ASN A 84 -3.58 -14.14 11.39
CA ASN A 84 -4.70 -13.89 12.29
C ASN A 84 -5.90 -13.49 11.43
N GLN A 85 -6.83 -14.42 11.22
CA GLN A 85 -7.95 -14.24 10.30
C GLN A 85 -8.94 -13.18 10.77
N GLU A 86 -9.20 -13.07 12.08
CA GLU A 86 -10.07 -12.02 12.64
C GLU A 86 -9.60 -10.61 12.27
N ARG A 87 -8.29 -10.33 12.38
CA ARG A 87 -7.74 -9.02 12.01
C ARG A 87 -7.71 -8.74 10.51
N LEU A 88 -7.83 -9.80 9.69
CA LEU A 88 -7.89 -9.68 8.23
C LEU A 88 -9.33 -9.55 7.72
N ALA A 89 -10.32 -9.94 8.52
CA ALA A 89 -11.74 -9.89 8.18
C ALA A 89 -12.36 -8.50 8.31
N GLU A 90 -11.68 -7.56 8.97
CA GLU A 90 -12.14 -6.18 9.15
C GLU A 90 -11.35 -5.25 8.18
N PRO A 91 -11.80 -5.08 6.92
CA PRO A 91 -11.12 -4.21 5.98
C PRO A 91 -11.20 -2.75 6.47
N PRO A 92 -10.11 -1.97 6.36
CA PRO A 92 -10.18 -0.52 6.55
C PRO A 92 -11.19 0.05 5.55
N GLN A 93 -12.05 0.97 6.02
CA GLN A 93 -13.10 1.56 5.18
C GLN A 93 -12.47 2.34 4.02
N GLY A 94 -13.01 2.15 2.80
CA GLY A 94 -12.50 2.71 1.55
C GLY A 94 -12.27 1.61 0.52
N GLY A 95 -12.76 1.77 -0.71
CA GLY A 95 -12.85 0.74 -1.77
C GLY A 95 -11.52 0.24 -2.35
N PHE A 96 -10.53 -0.06 -1.52
CA PHE A 96 -9.23 -0.59 -1.91
C PHE A 96 -9.21 -2.11 -1.80
N LEU A 97 -8.65 -2.76 -2.82
CA LEU A 97 -8.31 -4.17 -2.70
C LEU A 97 -7.05 -4.31 -1.83
N LEU A 98 -7.25 -4.77 -0.59
CA LEU A 98 -6.14 -5.20 0.27
C LEU A 98 -5.70 -6.60 -0.12
N LEU A 99 -4.41 -6.76 -0.40
CA LEU A 99 -3.78 -8.07 -0.49
C LEU A 99 -2.89 -8.27 0.75
N ALA A 100 -3.20 -9.26 1.58
CA ALA A 100 -2.33 -9.67 2.68
C ALA A 100 -1.52 -10.90 2.26
N ALA A 101 -0.18 -10.78 2.27
CA ALA A 101 0.71 -11.87 1.88
C ALA A 101 1.77 -12.12 2.96
N ARG A 102 2.08 -13.40 3.21
CA ARG A 102 3.17 -13.82 4.11
C ARG A 102 4.49 -13.82 3.34
N GLN A 103 5.56 -13.29 3.93
CA GLN A 103 6.92 -13.52 3.42
C GLN A 103 7.27 -14.99 3.63
N ARG A 104 7.53 -15.73 2.54
CA ARG A 104 8.28 -16.99 2.63
C ARG A 104 9.75 -16.67 2.80
#